data_AF-A0A7R9KBP2-F1
#
_entry.id   AF-A0A7R9KBP2-F1
#
_cell.length_a   1.000
_cell.length_b   1.000
_cell.length_c   1.000
_cell.angle_alpha   90.00
_cell.angle_beta   90.00
_cell.angle_gamma   90.00
#
_symmetry.space_group_name_H-M   'P 1'
#
loop_
_entity.id
_entity.type
_entity.pdbx_description
1 polymer ?
#
loop_
_entity_poly.entity_id
_entity_poly.type
_entity_poly.pdbx_seq_one_letter_code
_entity_poly.pdbx_strand_id
1 'polypeptide(L)' 'MKLLLLLFALIGITYAGSPCEGRDYQRGSIACVATEQHNDEYDTVQKSPKGVVQVFTTTKSGKRLAKTEKFTLLPL' A
#
# COMPACT_ATOMS: atom_id res chain seq x y z
N MET A 1 30.70 7.01 -21.14
CA MET A 1 29.68 5.92 -21.17
C MET A 1 29.39 5.30 -19.81
N LYS A 2 30.36 5.09 -18.89
CA LYS A 2 30.08 4.49 -17.57
C LYS A 2 29.15 5.32 -16.66
N LEU A 3 29.20 6.65 -16.76
CA LEU A 3 28.36 7.55 -15.95
C LEU A 3 26.87 7.52 -16.36
N LEU A 4 26.58 7.31 -17.65
CA LEU A 4 25.21 7.24 -18.17
C LEU A 4 24.48 5.97 -17.71
N LEU A 5 25.20 4.84 -17.59
CA LEU A 5 24.65 3.58 -17.09
C LEU A 5 24.27 3.65 -15.60
N LEU A 6 25.03 4.40 -14.81
CA LEU A 6 24.73 4.66 -13.40
C LEU A 6 23.46 5.51 -13.23
N LEU A 7 23.25 6.50 -14.10
CA LEU A 7 22.06 7.35 -14.07
C LEU A 7 20.78 6.54 -14.37
N PHE A 8 20.84 5.60 -15.33
CA PHE A 8 19.70 4.74 -15.66
C PHE A 8 19.39 3.71 -14.57
N ALA A 9 20.39 3.23 -13.84
CA ALA A 9 20.19 2.33 -12.70
C ALA A 9 19.47 3.00 -11.51
N LEU A 10 19.53 4.33 -11.41
CA LEU A 10 18.84 5.12 -10.38
C LEU A 10 17.37 5.42 -10.72
N ILE A 11 16.93 5.24 -11.97
CA ILE A 11 15.54 5.46 -12.41
C ILE A 11 14.71 4.17 -12.24
N GLY A 12 15.02 3.38 -11.22
CA GLY A 12 14.09 2.38 -10.69
C GLY A 12 12.94 3.10 -10.03
N ILE A 13 11.98 3.59 -10.83
CA ILE A 13 10.75 4.23 -10.35
C ILE A 13 9.96 3.14 -9.63
N THR A 14 10.14 3.06 -8.32
CA THR A 14 9.24 2.31 -7.45
C THR A 14 7.93 3.08 -7.40
N TYR A 15 6.93 2.63 -8.15
CA TYR A 15 5.54 2.99 -7.87
C TYR A 15 5.18 2.38 -6.52
N ALA A 16 5.33 3.17 -5.46
CA ALA A 16 4.73 2.87 -4.17
C ALA A 16 3.30 3.40 -4.20
N GLY A 17 2.33 2.60 -3.75
CA GLY A 17 0.95 3.03 -3.62
C GLY A 17 0.79 4.42 -3.00
N SER A 18 -0.16 5.19 -3.52
CA SER A 18 -0.47 6.53 -3.04
C SER A 18 -1.26 6.47 -1.73
N PRO A 19 -0.81 7.10 -0.64
CA PRO A 19 -1.49 6.99 0.65
C PRO A 19 -2.82 7.76 0.66
N CYS A 20 -3.77 7.27 1.45
CA CYS A 20 -5.03 7.94 1.71
C CYS A 20 -4.84 9.32 2.37
N GLU A 21 -5.36 10.36 1.71
CA GLU A 21 -5.50 11.69 2.31
C GLU A 21 -6.75 11.71 3.19
N GLY A 22 -6.54 11.52 4.49
CA GLY A 22 -7.61 11.40 5.46
C GLY A 22 -8.25 12.74 5.83
N ARG A 23 -9.57 12.84 5.74
CA ARG A 23 -10.36 13.96 6.28
C ARG A 23 -11.40 13.47 7.28
N ASP A 24 -11.45 14.12 8.44
CA ASP A 24 -12.48 13.86 9.45
C ASP A 24 -13.68 14.80 9.26
N TYR A 25 -14.86 14.20 9.12
CA TYR A 25 -16.15 14.91 9.01
C TYR A 25 -16.98 14.81 10.31
N GLN A 26 -16.35 14.46 11.43
CA GLN A 26 -16.97 14.27 12.75
C GLN A 26 -18.07 13.20 12.75
N ARG A 27 -17.96 12.20 11.87
CA ARG A 27 -18.88 11.05 11.76
C ARG A 27 -18.34 9.79 12.43
N GLY A 28 -17.27 9.93 13.21
CA GLY A 28 -16.61 8.82 13.88
C GLY A 28 -15.68 8.01 12.99
N SER A 29 -15.51 8.33 11.72
CA SER A 29 -14.51 7.70 10.84
C SER A 29 -13.91 8.71 9.88
N ILE A 30 -12.64 8.54 9.56
CA ILE A 30 -11.92 9.34 8.56
C ILE A 30 -12.34 8.91 7.14
N ALA A 31 -12.56 9.84 6.23
CA ALA A 31 -12.75 9.54 4.81
C ALA A 31 -11.43 9.74 4.05
N CYS A 32 -11.16 8.93 3.03
CA CYS A 32 -10.09 9.20 2.07
C CYS A 32 -10.64 10.13 0.99
N VAL A 33 -9.98 11.28 0.77
CA VAL A 33 -10.41 12.26 -0.22
C VAL A 33 -9.70 11.98 -1.53
N ALA A 34 -10.48 11.74 -2.58
CA ALA A 34 -9.99 11.69 -3.95
C ALA A 34 -10.21 13.05 -4.62
N THR A 35 -9.21 13.53 -5.35
CA THR A 35 -9.24 14.74 -6.17
C THR A 35 -8.83 14.38 -7.61
N GLU A 36 -8.86 15.35 -8.52
CA GLU A 36 -8.36 15.13 -9.90
C GLU A 36 -6.86 14.79 -9.92
N GLN A 37 -6.11 15.26 -8.91
CA GLN A 37 -4.65 15.14 -8.83
C GLN A 37 -4.18 14.01 -7.91
N HIS A 38 -5.06 13.47 -7.06
CA HIS A 38 -4.70 12.52 -6.02
C HIS A 38 -5.80 11.49 -5.78
N ASN A 39 -5.42 10.22 -5.78
CA ASN A 39 -6.28 9.14 -5.32
C ASN A 39 -5.43 8.15 -4.50
N ASP A 40 -6.04 7.43 -3.56
CA ASP A 40 -5.32 6.37 -2.87
C ASP A 40 -5.18 5.15 -3.77
N GLU A 41 -3.96 4.65 -3.88
CA GLU A 41 -3.62 3.51 -4.72
C GLU A 41 -2.86 2.51 -3.87
N TYR A 42 -3.15 1.22 -4.08
CA TYR A 42 -2.48 0.15 -3.40
C TYR A 42 -1.85 -0.77 -4.42
N ASP A 43 -0.68 -1.30 -4.07
CA ASP A 43 -0.01 -2.28 -4.89
C ASP A 43 -0.93 -3.49 -5.12
N THR A 44 -0.88 -4.04 -6.33
CA THR A 44 -1.59 -5.28 -6.65
C THR A 44 -1.28 -6.36 -5.63
N VAL A 45 -2.33 -7.03 -5.12
CA VAL A 45 -2.17 -8.11 -4.16
C VAL A 45 -1.38 -9.25 -4.79
N GLN A 46 -0.13 -9.40 -4.36
CA GLN A 46 0.73 -10.50 -4.78
C GLN A 46 0.38 -11.77 -4.01
N LYS A 47 0.50 -12.94 -4.64
CA LYS A 47 0.28 -14.20 -3.95
C LYS A 47 1.36 -14.40 -2.87
N SER A 48 0.93 -14.71 -1.65
CA SER A 48 1.86 -15.00 -0.55
C SER A 48 2.56 -16.36 -0.77
N PRO A 49 3.78 -16.54 -0.25
CA PRO A 49 4.39 -17.85 -0.13
C PRO A 49 3.50 -18.84 0.64
N LYS A 50 3.71 -20.15 0.43
CA LYS A 50 2.99 -21.18 1.19
C LYS A 50 3.25 -21.00 2.70
N GLY A 51 2.19 -21.12 3.51
CA GLY A 51 2.27 -20.92 4.95
C GLY A 51 2.30 -19.45 5.40
N VAL A 52 2.12 -18.49 4.48
CA VAL A 52 2.00 -17.06 4.79
C VAL A 52 0.66 -16.54 4.31
N VAL A 53 0.01 -15.71 5.13
CA VAL A 53 -1.18 -14.96 4.77
C VAL A 53 -0.89 -13.46 4.87
N GLN A 54 -1.39 -12.71 3.88
CA GLN A 54 -1.42 -11.25 3.95
C GLN A 54 -2.70 -10.83 4.67
N VAL A 55 -2.55 -9.99 5.68
CA VAL A 55 -3.65 -9.42 6.46
C VAL A 55 -3.71 -7.92 6.19
N PHE A 56 -4.82 -7.47 5.62
CA PHE A 56 -5.10 -6.06 5.37
C PHE A 56 -6.04 -5.53 6.45
N THR A 57 -5.63 -4.49 7.16
CA THR A 57 -6.38 -3.95 8.31
C THR A 57 -6.92 -2.55 8.01
N THR A 58 -8.22 -2.38 8.21
CA THR A 58 -8.88 -1.08 8.22
C THR A 58 -9.47 -0.80 9.60
N THR A 59 -9.24 0.39 10.15
CA THR A 59 -9.78 0.77 11.46
C THR A 59 -10.58 2.07 11.38
N LYS A 60 -11.54 2.20 12.31
CA LYS A 60 -12.28 3.44 12.55
C LYS A 60 -11.34 4.63 12.80
N SER A 61 -10.23 4.38 13.50
CA SER A 61 -9.19 5.36 13.84
C SER A 61 -8.27 5.78 12.68
N GLY A 62 -8.42 5.20 11.48
CA GLY A 62 -7.72 5.69 10.30
C GLY A 62 -6.77 4.72 9.59
N LYS A 63 -6.61 3.46 10.03
CA LYS A 63 -5.88 2.48 9.20
C LYS A 63 -6.66 2.22 7.91
N ARG A 64 -6.00 2.27 6.76
CA ARG A 64 -6.60 2.04 5.44
C ARG A 64 -5.79 0.97 4.73
N LEU A 65 -6.38 -0.24 4.65
CA LEU A 65 -5.77 -1.43 4.05
C LEU A 65 -4.30 -1.67 4.46
N ALA A 66 -3.98 -1.40 5.73
CA ALA A 66 -2.62 -1.56 6.24
C ALA A 66 -2.22 -3.04 6.16
N LYS A 67 -1.22 -3.34 5.32
CA LYS A 67 -0.77 -4.70 5.03
C LYS A 67 0.19 -5.21 6.11
N THR A 68 -0.01 -6.43 6.57
CA THR A 68 0.90 -7.18 7.42
C THR A 68 0.96 -8.63 6.95
N GLU A 69 2.07 -9.32 7.15
CA GLU A 69 2.21 -10.74 6.84
C GLU A 69 2.20 -11.56 8.13
N LYS A 70 1.50 -12.71 8.09
CA LYS A 70 1.44 -13.65 9.22
C LYS A 70 1.68 -15.06 8.74
N PHE A 71 2.47 -15.81 9.50
CA PHE A 71 2.63 -17.24 9.29
C PHE A 71 1.37 -17.97 9.73
N THR A 72 0.93 -18.94 8.92
CA THR A 72 -0.16 -19.84 9.24
C THR A 72 0.30 -21.28 9.09
N LEU A 73 -0.14 -22.12 10.02
CA LEU A 73 0.03 -23.58 9.96
C LEU A 73 -1.13 -24.25 9.23
N LEU A 74 -2.07 -23.48 8.67
CA LEU A 74 -3.17 -24.02 7.89
C LEU A 74 -2.62 -24.66 6.59
N PRO A 75 -3.05 -25.89 6.26
CA PRO A 75 -2.73 -26.48 4.97
C PRO A 75 -3.44 -25.65 3.88
N LEU A 76 -2.66 -25.03 2.99
CA LEU A 76 -3.14 -24.32 1.80
C LEU A 76 -3.26 -25.27 0.61
#